data_AF-A0A970GVH9-F1
#
_entry.id   AF-A0A970GVH9-F1
#
_cell.length_a   1.000
_cell.length_b   1.000
_cell.length_c   1.000
_cell.angle_alpha   90.00
_cell.angle_beta   90.00
_cell.angle_gamma   90.00
#
_symmetry.space_group_name_H-M   'P 1'
#
loop_
_entity.id
_entity.type
_entity.pdbx_description
1 polymer ?
#
loop_
_entity_poly.entity_id
_entity_poly.type
_entity_poly.pdbx_seq_one_letter_code
_entity_poly.pdbx_strand_id
1 'polypeptide(L)'
;MSKTGQRIKLLREENNLTQEQFGKIFGMVKSTVSLYESGKSNPDDETKKKIADYFDVSIDWLLGRTDERNTVDKIIRNYKKQEVEIEELFDRYIIYFKGKKLSRKDKNSILSFLQLLNDRN
;
A
#
# COMPACT_ATOMS: atom_id res chain seq x y z
N MET A 1 13.17 6.18 -22.01
CA MET A 1 12.28 7.11 -21.26
C MET A 1 12.57 6.93 -19.78
N SER A 2 12.41 7.98 -18.96
CA SER A 2 12.50 7.87 -17.50
C SER A 2 11.33 7.04 -16.94
N LYS A 3 11.56 6.15 -15.96
CA LYS A 3 10.48 5.42 -15.26
C LYS A 3 9.46 6.40 -14.66
N THR A 4 9.92 7.53 -14.13
CA THR A 4 9.07 8.60 -13.58
C THR A 4 8.13 9.18 -14.64
N GLY A 5 8.65 9.47 -15.83
CA GLY A 5 7.84 9.98 -16.95
C GLY A 5 6.77 9.00 -17.41
N GLN A 6 7.12 7.70 -17.46
CA GLN A 6 6.17 6.63 -17.77
C GLN A 6 5.06 6.53 -16.71
N ARG A 7 5.38 6.76 -15.42
CA ARG A 7 4.41 6.68 -14.32
C ARG A 7 3.53 7.89 -14.21
N ILE A 8 4.05 9.08 -14.51
CA ILE A 8 3.24 10.30 -14.70
C ILE A 8 2.22 10.08 -15.83
N LYS A 9 2.67 9.55 -16.98
CA LYS A 9 1.79 9.22 -18.11
C LYS A 9 0.69 8.22 -17.71
N LEU A 10 1.08 7.15 -17.01
CA LEU A 10 0.17 6.09 -16.55
C LEU A 10 -0.91 6.66 -15.61
N LEU A 11 -0.52 7.41 -14.57
CA LEU A 11 -1.46 8.04 -13.63
C LEU A 11 -2.43 8.98 -14.34
N ARG A 12 -1.93 9.76 -15.31
CA ARG A 12 -2.76 10.65 -16.12
C ARG A 12 -3.79 9.87 -16.93
N GLU A 13 -3.39 8.79 -17.58
CA GLU A 13 -4.25 8.00 -18.50
C GLU A 13 -5.27 7.15 -17.73
N GLU A 14 -4.89 6.57 -16.58
CA GLU A 14 -5.81 5.85 -15.69
C GLU A 14 -6.93 6.74 -15.14
N ASN A 15 -6.65 8.04 -14.98
CA ASN A 15 -7.62 9.04 -14.53
C ASN A 15 -8.33 9.77 -15.70
N ASN A 16 -8.17 9.29 -16.94
CA ASN A 16 -8.77 9.86 -18.16
C ASN A 16 -8.45 11.35 -18.38
N LEU A 17 -7.30 11.82 -17.90
CA LEU A 17 -6.88 13.22 -18.00
C LEU A 17 -6.13 13.48 -19.32
N THR A 18 -6.42 14.60 -19.98
CA THR A 18 -5.54 15.15 -21.02
C THR A 18 -4.29 15.76 -20.39
N GLN A 19 -3.20 15.88 -21.16
CA GLN A 19 -1.97 16.57 -20.69
C GLN A 19 -2.23 18.02 -20.28
N GLU A 20 -3.26 18.67 -20.82
CA GLU A 20 -3.66 20.02 -20.43
C GLU A 20 -4.40 20.06 -19.08
N GLN A 21 -5.32 19.12 -18.84
CA GLN A 21 -6.00 18.99 -17.54
C GLN A 21 -5.02 18.62 -16.43
N PHE A 22 -4.14 17.65 -16.68
CA PHE A 22 -3.05 17.31 -15.76
C PHE A 22 -2.18 18.54 -15.47
N GLY A 23 -1.82 19.29 -16.51
CA GLY A 23 -1.07 20.54 -16.37
C GLY A 23 -1.77 21.54 -15.43
N LYS A 24 -3.07 21.76 -15.63
CA LYS A 24 -3.89 22.67 -14.79
C LYS A 24 -3.94 22.25 -13.32
N ILE A 25 -4.00 20.95 -13.03
CA ILE A 25 -4.00 20.42 -11.65
C ILE A 25 -2.68 20.77 -10.92
N PHE A 26 -1.55 20.63 -11.60
CA PHE A 26 -0.21 20.80 -11.01
C PHE A 26 0.47 22.14 -11.37
N GLY A 27 -0.28 23.12 -11.87
CA GLY A 27 0.23 24.47 -12.15
C GLY A 27 1.24 24.58 -13.31
N MET A 28 1.16 23.68 -14.30
CA MET A 28 2.11 23.61 -15.42
C MET A 28 1.42 23.58 -16.79
N VAL A 29 2.14 23.96 -17.84
CA VAL A 29 1.63 23.94 -19.23
C VAL A 29 1.72 22.54 -19.86
N LYS A 30 0.85 22.27 -20.84
CA LYS A 30 0.78 20.99 -21.59
C LYS A 30 2.15 20.52 -22.13
N SER A 31 2.98 21.45 -22.61
CA SER A 31 4.33 21.15 -23.10
C SER A 31 5.25 20.60 -22.01
N THR A 32 5.18 21.14 -20.80
CA THR A 32 5.93 20.63 -19.63
C THR A 32 5.54 19.19 -19.30
N VAL A 33 4.23 18.89 -19.28
CA VAL A 33 3.73 17.52 -19.08
C VAL A 33 4.26 16.57 -20.16
N SER A 34 4.23 16.99 -21.43
CA SER A 34 4.77 16.21 -22.54
C SER A 34 6.29 15.94 -22.42
N LEU A 35 7.06 16.93 -21.93
CA LEU A 35 8.49 16.77 -21.65
C LEU A 35 8.75 15.79 -20.50
N TYR A 36 7.92 15.80 -19.45
CA TYR A 36 8.00 14.82 -18.36
C TYR A 36 7.65 13.41 -18.84
N GLU A 37 6.54 13.23 -19.55
CA GLU A 37 6.09 11.92 -20.03
C GLU A 37 7.06 11.29 -21.03
N SER A 38 7.67 12.09 -21.90
CA SER A 38 8.74 11.63 -22.80
C SER A 38 10.09 11.41 -22.11
N GLY A 39 10.25 11.88 -20.87
CA GLY A 39 11.51 11.83 -20.11
C GLY A 39 12.58 12.79 -20.64
N LYS A 40 12.21 13.82 -21.40
CA LYS A 40 13.09 14.90 -21.86
C LYS A 40 13.36 15.95 -20.77
N SER A 41 12.49 16.00 -19.77
CA SER A 41 12.68 16.75 -18.52
C SER A 41 12.17 15.90 -17.36
N ASN A 42 12.50 16.26 -16.12
CA ASN A 42 11.95 15.65 -14.91
C ASN A 42 11.26 16.74 -14.07
N PRO A 43 10.16 16.43 -13.35
CA PRO A 43 9.61 17.34 -12.37
C PRO A 43 10.59 17.57 -11.21
N ASP A 44 10.50 18.71 -10.54
CA ASP A 44 11.18 18.95 -9.27
C ASP A 44 10.59 18.10 -8.13
N ASP A 45 11.22 18.11 -6.96
CA ASP A 45 10.80 17.23 -5.85
C ASP A 45 9.47 17.67 -5.21
N GLU A 46 9.09 18.95 -5.31
CA GLU A 46 7.79 19.43 -4.84
C GLU A 46 6.66 18.96 -5.75
N THR A 47 6.85 19.04 -7.07
CA THR A 47 5.92 18.54 -8.08
C THR A 47 5.76 17.03 -7.98
N LYS A 48 6.87 16.28 -7.79
CA LYS A 48 6.80 14.83 -7.58
C LYS A 48 5.96 14.48 -6.34
N LYS A 49 6.13 15.20 -5.22
CA LYS A 49 5.31 15.01 -4.01
C LYS A 49 3.83 15.31 -4.27
N LYS A 50 3.51 16.47 -4.85
CA LYS A 50 2.13 16.83 -5.22
C LYS A 50 1.45 15.79 -6.10
N ILE A 51 2.17 15.24 -7.10
CA ILE A 51 1.66 14.14 -7.94
C ILE A 51 1.44 12.87 -7.12
N ALA A 52 2.42 12.48 -6.30
CA ALA A 52 2.33 11.30 -5.43
C ALA A 52 1.12 11.37 -4.48
N ASP A 53 0.96 12.50 -3.79
CA ASP A 53 -0.13 12.76 -2.84
C ASP A 53 -1.50 12.80 -3.54
N TYR A 54 -1.61 13.48 -4.70
CA TYR A 54 -2.87 13.61 -5.44
C TYR A 54 -3.42 12.27 -5.95
N PHE A 55 -2.54 11.36 -6.36
CA PHE A 55 -2.91 10.04 -6.90
C PHE A 55 -2.81 8.90 -5.87
N ASP A 56 -2.58 9.20 -4.59
CA ASP A 56 -2.37 8.24 -3.48
C ASP A 56 -1.35 7.13 -3.81
N VAL A 57 -0.21 7.53 -4.36
CA VAL A 57 0.94 6.65 -4.61
C VAL A 57 2.17 7.08 -3.83
N SER A 58 3.02 6.12 -3.48
CA SER A 58 4.30 6.39 -2.83
C SER A 58 5.29 7.07 -3.77
N ILE A 59 6.14 7.94 -3.21
CA ILE A 59 7.21 8.62 -3.95
C ILE A 59 8.20 7.61 -4.57
N ASP A 60 8.47 6.49 -3.89
CA ASP A 60 9.34 5.43 -4.39
C ASP A 60 8.73 4.66 -5.56
N TRP A 61 7.40 4.51 -5.60
CA TRP A 61 6.72 4.01 -6.80
C TRP A 61 6.86 5.00 -7.95
N LEU A 62 6.55 6.28 -7.72
CA LEU A 62 6.61 7.31 -8.76
C LEU A 62 8.03 7.44 -9.34
N LEU A 63 9.07 7.31 -8.51
CA LEU A 63 10.48 7.32 -8.91
C LEU A 63 10.98 6.01 -9.54
N GLY A 64 10.16 4.96 -9.61
CA GLY A 64 10.52 3.69 -10.25
C GLY A 64 11.37 2.73 -9.41
N ARG A 65 11.48 2.97 -8.09
CA ARG A 65 12.26 2.18 -7.11
C ARG A 65 11.53 0.92 -6.62
N THR A 66 10.20 0.95 -6.62
CA THR A 66 9.33 -0.20 -6.33
C THR A 66 8.17 -0.23 -7.31
N ASP A 67 7.62 -1.41 -7.59
CA ASP A 67 6.44 -1.56 -8.45
C ASP A 67 5.13 -1.57 -7.65
N GLU A 68 5.24 -1.57 -6.31
CA GLU A 68 4.13 -1.40 -5.37
C GLU A 68 3.69 0.06 -5.26
N ARG A 69 2.44 0.37 -5.64
CA ARG A 69 1.92 1.76 -5.67
C ARG A 69 1.98 2.44 -4.32
N ASN A 70 1.34 1.88 -3.30
CA ASN A 70 1.24 2.48 -1.97
C ASN A 70 1.78 1.54 -0.89
N THR A 71 2.50 2.10 0.10
CA THR A 71 2.94 1.38 1.30
C THR A 71 1.77 0.95 2.18
N VAL A 72 0.65 1.68 2.19
CA VAL A 72 -0.56 1.32 2.91
C VAL A 72 -1.19 0.05 2.31
N ASP A 73 -1.24 -0.05 0.98
CA ASP A 73 -1.69 -1.28 0.30
C ASP A 73 -0.84 -2.50 0.65
N LYS A 74 0.48 -2.33 0.80
CA LYS A 74 1.36 -3.40 1.26
C LYS A 74 1.02 -3.84 2.68
N ILE A 75 0.75 -2.89 3.58
CA ILE A 75 0.31 -3.20 4.95
C ILE A 75 -1.02 -3.96 4.91
N ILE A 76 -2.03 -3.45 4.21
CA ILE A 76 -3.37 -4.06 4.13
C ILE A 76 -3.33 -5.43 3.44
N ARG A 77 -2.54 -5.60 2.38
CA ARG A 77 -2.37 -6.90 1.70
C ARG A 77 -1.64 -7.92 2.58
N ASN A 78 -0.61 -7.52 3.33
CA ASN A 78 0.06 -8.39 4.30
C ASN A 78 -0.90 -8.83 5.43
N TYR A 79 -1.76 -7.94 5.91
CA TYR A 79 -2.78 -8.28 6.93
C TYR A 79 -3.86 -9.24 6.42
N LYS A 80 -4.16 -9.28 5.11
CA LYS A 80 -5.28 -10.04 4.55
C LYS A 80 -4.98 -11.49 4.16
N LYS A 81 -3.73 -11.98 4.28
CA LYS A 81 -3.32 -13.28 3.72
C LYS A 81 -2.28 -14.10 4.51
N GLN A 82 -2.06 -13.81 5.80
CA GLN A 82 -1.31 -14.75 6.65
C GLN A 82 -2.27 -15.75 7.32
N GLU A 83 -2.23 -17.00 6.86
CA GLU A 83 -2.58 -18.14 7.70
C GLU A 83 -1.56 -18.19 8.86
N VAL A 84 -2.05 -18.36 10.08
CA VAL A 84 -1.26 -18.30 11.32
C VAL A 84 -1.84 -19.32 12.29
N GLU A 85 -0.99 -20.22 12.79
CA GLU A 85 -1.36 -21.14 13.86
C GLU A 85 -1.71 -20.37 15.13
N ILE A 86 -2.74 -20.81 15.84
CA ILE A 86 -3.26 -20.10 17.02
C ILE A 86 -2.25 -20.07 18.18
N GLU A 87 -1.38 -21.08 18.26
CA GLU A 87 -0.21 -21.14 19.14
C GLU A 87 0.75 -19.97 18.87
N GLU A 88 1.06 -19.71 17.61
CA GLU A 88 1.92 -18.58 17.23
C GLU A 88 1.24 -17.23 17.49
N LEU A 89 -0.08 -17.14 17.33
CA LEU A 89 -0.85 -15.96 17.74
C LEU A 89 -0.73 -15.73 19.26
N PHE A 90 -0.79 -16.80 20.05
CA PHE A 90 -0.67 -16.75 21.50
C PHE A 90 0.73 -16.37 21.99
N ASP A 91 1.80 -16.70 21.27
CA ASP A 91 3.15 -16.28 21.65
C ASP A 91 3.51 -14.89 21.08
N ARG A 92 3.00 -14.51 19.91
CA ARG A 92 3.21 -13.17 19.31
C ARG A 92 2.43 -12.04 20.01
N TYR A 93 1.23 -12.32 20.54
CA TYR A 93 0.33 -11.27 21.03
C TYR A 93 -0.14 -11.45 22.48
N ILE A 94 -0.31 -10.32 23.18
CA ILE A 94 -1.00 -10.28 24.47
C ILE A 94 -2.50 -10.18 24.20
N ILE A 95 -3.20 -11.30 24.36
CA ILE A 95 -4.64 -11.40 24.11
C ILE A 95 -5.42 -11.15 25.41
N TYR A 96 -6.52 -10.39 25.29
CA TYR A 96 -7.49 -10.13 26.36
C TYR A 96 -8.85 -10.70 26.00
N PHE A 97 -9.57 -11.22 26.99
CA PHE A 97 -10.97 -11.61 26.88
C PHE A 97 -11.76 -10.95 28.01
N LYS A 98 -12.85 -10.25 27.68
CA LYS A 98 -13.67 -9.47 28.63
C LYS A 98 -12.83 -8.58 29.56
N GLY A 99 -11.85 -7.88 28.99
CA GLY A 99 -10.93 -6.97 29.71
C GLY A 99 -9.85 -7.65 30.55
N LYS A 100 -9.81 -8.99 30.64
CA LYS A 100 -8.78 -9.74 31.38
C LYS A 100 -7.75 -10.35 30.42
N LYS A 101 -6.47 -10.21 30.73
CA LYS A 101 -5.37 -10.84 29.99
C LYS A 101 -5.49 -12.36 30.10
N LEU A 102 -5.41 -13.10 28.99
CA LEU A 102 -5.40 -14.55 29.01
C LEU A 102 -4.12 -15.07 29.68
N SER A 103 -4.27 -15.92 30.68
CA SER A 103 -3.18 -16.66 31.32
C SER A 103 -2.70 -17.81 30.42
N ARG A 104 -1.55 -18.42 30.75
CA ARG A 104 -1.09 -19.65 30.06
C ARG A 104 -2.10 -20.80 30.22
N LYS A 105 -2.82 -20.87 31.35
CA LYS A 105 -3.88 -21.86 31.57
C LYS A 105 -5.06 -21.64 30.61
N ASP A 106 -5.53 -20.40 30.47
CA ASP A 106 -6.65 -20.06 29.59
C ASP A 106 -6.31 -20.37 28.13
N LYS A 107 -5.09 -20.01 27.70
CA LYS A 107 -4.55 -20.35 26.37
C LYS A 107 -4.61 -21.86 26.12
N ASN A 108 -4.04 -22.65 27.03
CA ASN A 108 -4.04 -24.12 26.91
C ASN A 108 -5.46 -24.70 26.85
N SER A 109 -6.39 -24.19 27.68
CA SER A 109 -7.79 -24.63 27.65
C SER A 109 -8.50 -24.29 26.33
N ILE A 110 -8.17 -23.17 25.68
CA ILE A 110 -8.69 -22.85 24.34
C ILE A 110 -8.15 -23.84 23.30
N LEU A 111 -6.85 -24.16 23.31
CA LEU A 111 -6.25 -25.13 22.38
C LEU A 111 -6.92 -26.51 22.49
N SER A 112 -7.03 -27.05 23.71
CA SER A 112 -7.68 -28.34 23.95
C SER A 112 -9.15 -28.34 23.54
N PHE A 113 -9.86 -27.21 23.69
CA PHE A 113 -11.25 -27.10 23.23
C PHE A 113 -11.35 -27.12 21.70
N LEU A 114 -10.45 -26.45 20.98
CA LEU A 114 -10.42 -26.45 19.51
C LEU A 114 -10.09 -27.84 18.95
N GLN A 115 -9.12 -28.54 19.57
CA GLN A 115 -8.81 -29.95 19.24
C GLN A 115 -10.05 -30.84 19.37
N LEU A 116 -10.76 -30.76 20.51
CA LEU A 116 -12.00 -31.52 20.76
C LEU A 116 -13.16 -31.19 19.80
N LEU A 117 -13.16 -30.02 19.16
CA LEU A 117 -14.12 -29.69 18.11
C LEU A 117 -13.72 -30.26 16.75
N ASN A 118 -12.41 -30.29 16.46
CA ASN A 118 -11.88 -30.83 15.22
C ASN A 118 -12.03 -32.37 15.16
N ASP A 119 -11.79 -33.05 16.28
CA ASP A 119 -11.91 -34.52 16.42
C ASP A 119 -13.37 -35.05 16.35
N ARG A 120 -14.36 -34.16 16.13
CA ARG A 120 -15.78 -34.50 16.01
C ARG A 120 -16.35 -34.39 14.59
N ASN A 121 -15.54 -33.96 13.62
CA ASN A 121 -15.89 -33.88 12.20
C ASN A 121 -15.19 -35.00 11.41
#